data_AF-A0AAW3XJ51-F1
#
_entry.id   AF-A0AAW3XJ51-F1
#
_cell.length_a   1.000
_cell.length_b   1.000
_cell.length_c   1.000
_cell.angle_alpha   90.00
_cell.angle_beta   90.00
_cell.angle_gamma   90.00
#
_symmetry.space_group_name_H-M   'P 1'
#
loop_
_entity.id
_entity.type
_entity.pdbx_description
1 polymer ?
#
loop_
_entity_poly.entity_id
_entity_poly.type
_entity_poly.pdbx_seq_one_letter_code
_entity_poly.pdbx_strand_id
1 'polypeptide(L)'
;MECKPIFIQYFIYIPMTLAYLIAFSRIFAVLKMRQWSLADALSEPPNVVPPETVDPDAPQHLAAPAPIVQASKPFASSSRLIAFVGMVIISIIFISSGYHAIYALFNDASNLDNNFTDIGKYLMFSGTLFAPYVFNKVAAIGK
;
A
#
# COMPACT_ATOMS: atom_id res chain seq x y z
N MET A 1 9.49 46.28 -5.09
CA MET A 1 8.59 45.34 -4.39
C MET A 1 9.39 44.08 -4.15
N GLU A 2 10.04 43.96 -2.99
CA GLU A 2 10.67 42.71 -2.59
C GLU A 2 9.56 41.72 -2.26
N CYS A 3 9.36 40.71 -3.09
CA CYS A 3 8.39 39.67 -2.83
C CYS A 3 8.90 38.84 -1.65
N LYS A 4 8.24 38.96 -0.49
CA LYS A 4 8.62 38.28 0.75
C LYS A 4 8.59 36.76 0.50
N PRO A 5 9.60 35.98 0.95
CA PRO A 5 9.71 34.54 0.66
C PRO A 5 8.46 33.72 1.05
N ILE A 6 7.70 34.22 2.03
CA ILE A 6 6.42 33.67 2.48
C ILE A 6 5.36 33.58 1.37
N PHE A 7 5.24 34.59 0.49
CA PHE A 7 4.23 34.58 -0.58
C PHE A 7 4.56 33.53 -1.65
N ILE A 8 5.85 33.38 -1.98
CA ILE A 8 6.33 32.37 -2.93
C ILE A 8 6.09 30.96 -2.37
N GLN A 9 6.34 30.78 -1.07
CA GLN A 9 6.11 29.50 -0.39
C GLN A 9 4.63 29.09 -0.39
N TYR A 10 3.70 30.00 -0.10
CA TYR A 10 2.26 29.71 -0.19
C TYR A 10 1.82 29.41 -1.62
N PHE A 11 2.36 30.13 -2.60
CA PHE A 11 2.08 29.90 -4.02
C PHE A 11 2.51 28.50 -4.48
N ILE A 12 3.47 27.86 -3.80
CA ILE A 12 3.89 26.48 -4.09
C ILE A 12 3.07 25.46 -3.27
N TYR A 13 2.82 25.74 -1.98
CA TYR A 13 2.10 24.82 -1.10
C TYR A 13 0.65 24.60 -1.52
N ILE A 14 -0.05 25.66 -1.94
CA ILE A 14 -1.46 25.59 -2.34
C ILE A 14 -1.66 24.65 -3.55
N PRO A 15 -0.98 24.83 -4.70
CA PRO A 15 -1.15 23.94 -5.85
C PRO A 15 -0.63 22.52 -5.56
N MET A 16 0.43 22.36 -4.78
CA MET A 16 0.93 21.04 -4.38
C MET A 16 -0.10 20.27 -3.54
N THR A 17 -0.68 20.93 -2.53
CA THR A 17 -1.75 20.35 -1.70
C THR A 17 -2.96 19.98 -2.57
N LEU A 18 -3.35 20.88 -3.47
CA LEU A 18 -4.48 20.66 -4.36
C LEU A 18 -4.22 19.47 -5.31
N ALA A 19 -3.02 19.36 -5.88
CA ALA A 19 -2.63 18.24 -6.72
C ALA A 19 -2.71 16.91 -5.96
N TYR A 20 -2.24 16.86 -4.70
CA TYR A 20 -2.38 15.68 -3.84
C TYR A 20 -3.85 15.32 -3.59
N LEU A 21 -4.70 16.28 -3.24
CA LEU A 21 -6.13 16.05 -3.00
C LEU A 21 -6.85 15.56 -4.26
N ILE A 22 -6.53 16.12 -5.43
CA ILE A 22 -7.09 15.70 -6.71
C ILE A 22 -6.64 14.28 -7.04
N ALA A 23 -5.34 13.98 -6.92
CA ALA A 23 -4.81 12.64 -7.19
C ALA A 23 -5.45 11.59 -6.28
N PHE A 24 -5.51 11.86 -4.97
CA PHE A 24 -6.17 10.97 -4.01
C PHE A 24 -7.65 10.77 -4.35
N SER A 25 -8.39 11.85 -4.62
CA SER A 25 -9.81 11.78 -4.99
C SER A 25 -10.04 10.97 -6.28
N ARG A 26 -9.15 11.11 -7.28
CA ARG A 26 -9.21 10.34 -8.53
C ARG A 26 -8.99 8.85 -8.27
N ILE A 27 -8.02 8.49 -7.45
CA ILE A 27 -7.76 7.09 -7.08
C ILE A 27 -9.00 6.49 -6.42
N PHE A 28 -9.57 7.18 -5.43
CA PHE A 28 -10.80 6.73 -4.76
C PHE A 28 -12.00 6.63 -5.70
N ALA A 29 -12.16 7.59 -6.62
CA ALA A 29 -13.22 7.55 -7.62
C ALA A 29 -13.07 6.32 -8.53
N VAL A 30 -11.86 6.03 -9.00
CA VAL A 30 -11.57 4.86 -9.84
C VAL A 30 -11.81 3.55 -9.08
N LEU A 31 -11.37 3.45 -7.83
CA LEU A 31 -11.59 2.28 -6.98
C LEU A 31 -13.08 2.04 -6.74
N LYS A 32 -13.84 3.10 -6.45
CA LYS A 32 -15.29 3.02 -6.24
C LYS A 32 -16.04 2.56 -7.50
N MET A 33 -15.65 3.05 -8.67
CA MET A 33 -16.25 2.60 -9.95
C MET A 33 -16.01 1.11 -10.21
N ARG A 34 -14.93 0.52 -9.68
CA ARG A 34 -14.58 -0.89 -9.87
C ARG A 34 -15.14 -1.84 -8.80
N GLN A 35 -16.08 -1.38 -7.96
CA GLN A 35 -16.61 -2.17 -6.83
C GLN A 35 -15.49 -2.72 -5.92
N TRP A 36 -14.38 -1.99 -5.80
CA TRP A 36 -13.23 -2.45 -5.04
C TRP A 36 -13.51 -2.43 -3.53
N SER A 37 -13.13 -3.51 -2.84
CA SER A 37 -13.24 -3.63 -1.39
C SER A 37 -11.86 -3.79 -0.75
N LEU A 38 -11.55 -2.92 0.22
CA LEU A 38 -10.33 -3.01 1.01
C LEU A 38 -10.28 -4.32 1.81
N ALA A 39 -11.44 -4.80 2.28
CA ALA A 39 -11.53 -6.05 3.02
C ALA A 39 -11.12 -7.25 2.16
N ASP A 40 -11.39 -7.20 0.87
CA ASP A 40 -11.04 -8.25 -0.09
C ASP A 40 -9.58 -8.13 -0.57
N ALA A 41 -9.02 -6.92 -0.61
CA ALA A 41 -7.59 -6.71 -0.86
C ALA A 41 -6.71 -7.18 0.33
N LEU A 42 -7.24 -7.06 1.56
CA LEU A 42 -6.56 -7.45 2.79
C LEU A 42 -6.79 -8.92 3.19
N SER A 43 -7.80 -9.58 2.64
CA SER A 43 -8.04 -11.01 2.87
C SER A 43 -7.04 -11.87 2.09
N GLU A 44 -6.77 -13.07 2.59
CA GLU A 44 -6.07 -14.09 1.79
C GLU A 44 -7.04 -14.75 0.79
N PRO A 45 -6.59 -15.03 -0.46
CA PRO A 45 -7.40 -15.78 -1.40
C PRO A 45 -7.70 -17.17 -0.83
N PRO A 46 -8.93 -17.70 -1.01
CA PRO A 46 -9.26 -19.04 -0.57
C PRO A 46 -8.27 -20.04 -1.17
N ASN A 47 -7.78 -20.97 -0.35
CA ASN A 47 -6.90 -22.04 -0.82
C ASN A 47 -7.75 -22.96 -1.70
N VAL A 48 -7.62 -22.85 -3.03
CA VAL A 48 -8.30 -23.75 -3.96
C VAL A 48 -7.53 -25.07 -3.93
N VAL A 49 -8.00 -26.01 -3.11
CA VAL A 49 -7.52 -27.40 -3.15
C VAL A 49 -8.00 -27.99 -4.47
N PRO A 50 -7.13 -28.35 -5.43
CA PRO A 50 -7.54 -29.11 -6.59
C PRO A 50 -8.12 -30.45 -6.10
N PRO A 51 -9.25 -30.94 -6.64
CA PRO A 51 -9.79 -32.22 -6.22
C PRO A 51 -8.72 -33.29 -6.47
N GLU A 52 -8.27 -33.91 -5.38
CA GLU A 52 -7.41 -35.08 -5.41
C GLU A 52 -8.10 -36.14 -6.28
N THR A 53 -7.37 -36.51 -7.33
CA THR A 53 -7.53 -37.68 -8.21
C THR A 53 -8.54 -38.71 -7.74
N VAL A 54 -9.68 -38.79 -8.45
CA VAL A 54 -10.60 -39.93 -8.35
C VAL A 54 -9.92 -41.14 -9.00
N ASP A 55 -9.71 -42.18 -8.18
CA ASP A 55 -9.27 -43.51 -8.58
C ASP A 55 -10.20 -44.07 -9.68
N PRO A 56 -9.69 -44.59 -10.82
CA PRO A 56 -10.52 -44.93 -11.97
C PRO A 56 -11.44 -46.17 -11.82
N ASP A 57 -11.52 -46.81 -10.64
CA ASP A 57 -12.23 -48.09 -10.44
C ASP A 57 -13.43 -48.06 -9.46
N ALA A 58 -13.96 -46.87 -9.09
CA ALA A 58 -15.15 -46.79 -8.23
C ALA A 58 -16.48 -46.84 -9.04
N PRO A 59 -17.44 -47.73 -8.69
CA PRO A 59 -18.69 -47.92 -9.45
C PRO A 59 -19.52 -46.64 -9.59
N GLN A 60 -20.04 -46.40 -10.80
CA GLN A 60 -20.84 -45.22 -11.25
C GLN A 60 -22.23 -45.06 -10.58
N HIS A 61 -22.38 -45.37 -9.31
CA HIS A 61 -23.64 -45.22 -8.61
C HIS A 61 -23.46 -44.38 -7.35
N LEU A 62 -23.86 -43.11 -7.46
CA LEU A 62 -24.53 -42.26 -6.45
C LEU A 62 -24.01 -40.81 -6.53
N ALA A 63 -24.86 -39.96 -7.11
CA ALA A 63 -24.96 -38.52 -6.91
C ALA A 63 -23.63 -37.76 -6.67
N ALA A 64 -23.07 -37.15 -7.72
CA ALA A 64 -22.06 -36.11 -7.52
C ALA A 64 -22.76 -34.88 -6.88
N PRO A 65 -22.45 -34.50 -5.63
CA PRO A 65 -22.75 -33.16 -5.19
C PRO A 65 -21.90 -32.23 -6.06
N ALA A 66 -22.50 -31.14 -6.54
CA ALA A 66 -21.76 -30.02 -7.10
C ALA A 66 -20.50 -29.76 -6.24
N PRO A 67 -19.36 -29.36 -6.84
CA PRO A 67 -18.13 -29.18 -6.08
C PRO A 67 -18.46 -28.34 -4.86
N ILE A 68 -18.31 -28.92 -3.67
CA ILE A 68 -18.46 -28.19 -2.43
C ILE A 68 -17.26 -27.26 -2.44
N VAL A 69 -17.46 -26.07 -3.02
CA VAL A 69 -16.66 -24.91 -2.73
C VAL A 69 -16.91 -24.68 -1.26
N GLN A 70 -16.11 -25.34 -0.41
CA GLN A 70 -15.97 -24.94 0.96
C GLN A 70 -15.37 -23.55 0.85
N ALA A 71 -16.26 -22.56 0.84
CA ALA A 71 -15.93 -21.16 0.97
C ALA A 71 -15.29 -21.03 2.35
N SER A 72 -14.01 -21.38 2.44
CA SER A 72 -13.17 -21.09 3.57
C SER A 72 -13.27 -19.58 3.71
N LYS A 73 -14.01 -19.16 4.75
CA LYS A 73 -14.27 -17.76 5.07
C LYS A 73 -12.99 -16.95 4.85
N PRO A 74 -13.01 -15.87 4.07
CA PRO A 74 -11.81 -15.07 3.82
C PRO A 74 -11.16 -14.72 5.15
N PHE A 75 -9.98 -15.28 5.40
CA PHE A 75 -9.24 -15.04 6.63
C PHE A 75 -8.51 -13.71 6.46
N ALA A 76 -8.67 -12.82 7.44
CA ALA A 76 -8.00 -11.52 7.41
C ALA A 76 -6.48 -11.76 7.54
N SER A 77 -5.71 -11.39 6.52
CA SER A 77 -4.26 -11.55 6.57
C SER A 77 -3.65 -10.40 7.37
N SER A 78 -3.24 -10.68 8.62
CA SER A 78 -2.56 -9.69 9.47
C SER A 78 -1.31 -9.10 8.80
N SER A 79 -0.65 -9.88 7.92
CA SER A 79 0.51 -9.45 7.14
C SER A 79 0.16 -8.38 6.10
N ARG A 80 -0.94 -8.56 5.36
CA ARG A 80 -1.41 -7.56 4.37
C ARG A 80 -1.88 -6.28 5.07
N LEU A 81 -2.49 -6.42 6.24
CA LEU A 81 -2.90 -5.27 7.07
C LEU A 81 -1.68 -4.46 7.53
N ILE A 82 -0.65 -5.12 8.07
CA ILE A 82 0.59 -4.45 8.51
C ILE A 82 1.27 -3.77 7.32
N ALA A 83 1.32 -4.41 6.14
CA ALA A 83 1.85 -3.81 4.93
C ALA A 83 1.07 -2.56 4.50
N PHE A 84 -0.27 -2.61 4.54
CA PHE A 84 -1.12 -1.46 4.23
C PHE A 84 -0.90 -0.29 5.19
N VAL A 85 -0.85 -0.55 6.49
CA VAL A 85 -0.55 0.46 7.50
C VAL A 85 0.85 1.05 7.28
N GLY A 86 1.84 0.21 6.94
CA GLY A 86 3.19 0.64 6.57
C GLY A 86 3.20 1.58 5.37
N MET A 87 2.46 1.27 4.30
CA MET A 87 2.30 2.16 3.14
C MET A 87 1.74 3.53 3.54
N VAL A 88 0.74 3.58 4.44
CA VAL A 88 0.14 4.84 4.90
C VAL A 88 1.14 5.66 5.69
N ILE A 89 1.87 5.06 6.63
CA ILE A 89 2.89 5.74 7.44
C ILE A 89 3.98 6.33 6.54
N ILE A 90 4.49 5.55 5.58
CA ILE A 90 5.52 6.01 4.64
C ILE A 90 5.01 7.12 3.74
N SER A 91 3.76 7.03 3.29
CA SER A 91 3.15 8.09 2.48
C SER A 91 3.11 9.41 3.25
N ILE A 92 2.77 9.38 4.54
CA ILE A 92 2.76 10.57 5.41
C ILE A 92 4.17 11.14 5.56
N ILE A 93 5.16 10.29 5.86
CA ILE A 93 6.56 10.72 5.99
C ILE A 93 7.03 11.35 4.67
N PHE A 94 6.81 10.69 3.54
CA PHE A 94 7.24 11.16 2.23
C PHE A 94 6.62 12.53 1.86
N ILE A 95 5.31 12.68 2.07
CA ILE A 95 4.60 13.95 1.83
C ILE A 95 5.16 15.04 2.73
N SER A 96 5.34 14.75 4.02
CA SER A 96 5.83 15.71 5.01
C SER A 96 7.27 16.15 4.71
N SER A 97 8.13 15.21 4.33
CA SER A 97 9.49 15.48 3.85
C SER A 97 9.50 16.34 2.60
N GLY A 98 8.56 16.14 1.66
CA GLY A 98 8.41 16.99 0.47
C GLY A 98 8.04 18.45 0.83
N TYR A 99 7.13 18.66 1.77
CA TYR A 99 6.85 20.02 2.27
C TYR A 99 8.04 20.63 3.00
N HIS A 100 8.76 19.85 3.80
CA HIS A 100 9.94 20.33 4.51
C HIS A 100 11.10 20.67 3.55
N ALA A 101 11.29 19.90 2.48
CA ALA A 101 12.25 20.19 1.42
C ALA A 101 12.02 21.57 0.80
N ILE A 102 10.76 21.90 0.48
CA ILE A 102 10.39 23.20 -0.05
C ILE A 102 10.60 24.29 1.01
N TYR A 103 10.24 24.04 2.27
CA TYR A 103 10.54 24.98 3.36
C TYR A 103 12.04 25.30 3.45
N ALA A 104 12.88 24.28 3.48
CA ALA A 104 14.33 24.42 3.61
C ALA A 104 14.93 25.17 2.41
N LEU A 105 14.40 24.97 1.20
CA LEU A 105 14.85 25.68 0.00
C LEU A 105 14.69 27.21 0.11
N PHE A 106 13.62 27.67 0.78
CA PHE A 106 13.31 29.10 0.90
C PHE A 106 13.79 29.74 2.21
N ASN A 107 14.08 28.95 3.24
CA ASN A 107 14.40 29.46 4.58
C ASN A 107 15.79 29.03 5.10
N ASP A 108 16.29 27.85 4.71
CA ASP A 108 17.51 27.24 5.26
C ASP A 108 18.37 26.56 4.17
N ALA A 109 18.51 27.22 3.03
CA ALA A 109 19.15 26.66 1.84
C ALA A 109 20.62 26.23 2.06
N SER A 110 21.30 26.81 3.05
CA SER A 110 22.69 26.48 3.41
C SER A 110 22.85 25.11 4.07
N ASN A 111 21.77 24.52 4.60
CA ASN A 111 21.80 23.22 5.28
C ASN A 111 21.06 22.12 4.51
N LEU A 112 20.80 22.32 3.22
CA LEU A 112 19.99 21.41 2.41
C LEU A 112 20.52 19.97 2.45
N ASP A 113 21.82 19.78 2.18
CA ASP A 113 22.45 18.44 2.08
C ASP A 113 22.33 17.61 3.37
N ASN A 114 22.50 18.25 4.53
CA ASN A 114 22.36 17.60 5.83
C ASN A 114 20.90 17.18 6.08
N ASN A 115 19.94 18.07 5.81
CA ASN A 115 18.51 17.79 5.99
C ASN A 115 18.04 16.63 5.08
N PHE A 116 18.47 16.60 3.82
CA PHE A 116 18.11 15.52 2.88
C PHE A 116 18.75 14.18 3.23
N THR A 117 19.97 14.19 3.76
CA THR A 117 20.66 12.97 4.21
C THR A 117 19.89 12.32 5.36
N ASP A 118 19.42 13.10 6.33
CA ASP A 118 18.67 12.57 7.46
C ASP A 118 17.27 12.10 7.07
N ILE A 119 16.56 12.84 6.21
CA ILE A 119 15.30 12.38 5.61
C ILE A 119 15.48 11.06 4.86
N GLY A 120 16.58 10.91 4.11
CA GLY A 120 16.91 9.68 3.39
C GLY A 120 17.06 8.48 4.33
N LYS A 121 17.68 8.65 5.50
CA LYS A 121 17.78 7.59 6.52
C LYS A 121 16.42 7.19 7.07
N TYR A 122 15.54 8.15 7.36
CA TYR A 122 14.18 7.86 7.82
C TYR A 122 13.36 7.10 6.76
N LEU A 123 13.50 7.47 5.48
CA LEU A 123 12.87 6.75 4.38
C LEU A 123 13.39 5.31 4.25
N MET A 124 14.71 5.10 4.34
CA MET A 124 15.28 3.75 4.34
C MET A 124 14.77 2.91 5.52
N PHE A 125 14.74 3.48 6.73
CA PHE A 125 14.25 2.79 7.91
C PHE A 125 12.78 2.38 7.77
N SER A 126 11.99 3.22 7.10
CA SER A 126 10.58 2.92 6.91
C SER A 126 10.35 1.69 6.02
N GLY A 127 11.31 1.32 5.15
CA GLY A 127 11.27 0.07 4.39
C GLY A 127 11.15 -1.19 5.24
N THR A 128 11.59 -1.15 6.50
CA THR A 128 11.46 -2.28 7.46
C THR A 128 10.01 -2.62 7.79
N LEU A 129 9.07 -1.66 7.64
CA LEU A 129 7.64 -1.90 7.84
C LEU A 129 7.05 -2.90 6.83
N PHE A 130 7.74 -3.15 5.72
CA PHE A 130 7.35 -4.17 4.73
C PHE A 130 8.00 -5.52 4.94
N ALA A 131 8.98 -5.63 5.85
CA ALA A 131 9.72 -6.87 6.06
C ALA A 131 8.79 -8.07 6.35
N PRO A 132 7.78 -7.97 7.25
CA PRO A 132 6.88 -9.10 7.53
C PRO A 132 6.09 -9.59 6.30
N TYR A 133 5.76 -8.68 5.38
CA TYR A 133 5.06 -9.02 4.15
C TYR A 133 5.97 -9.67 3.11
N VAL A 134 7.18 -9.13 2.93
CA VAL A 134 8.18 -9.69 2.01
C VAL A 134 8.59 -11.09 2.46
N PHE A 135 8.84 -11.30 3.75
CA PHE A 135 9.14 -12.63 4.29
C PHE A 135 8.00 -13.63 4.06
N ASN A 136 6.75 -13.24 4.30
CA ASN A 136 5.60 -14.11 4.05
C ASN A 136 5.42 -14.43 2.55
N LYS A 137 5.72 -13.49 1.65
CA LYS A 137 5.68 -13.73 0.20
C LYS A 137 6.80 -14.64 -0.29
N VAL A 138 8.02 -14.47 0.21
CA VAL A 138 9.17 -15.33 -0.14
C VAL A 138 8.98 -16.74 0.40
N ALA A 139 8.51 -16.88 1.65
CA ALA A 139 8.19 -18.18 2.25
C ALA A 139 7.09 -18.93 1.49
N ALA A 140 6.17 -18.21 0.84
CA ALA A 140 5.11 -18.80 0.01
C ALA A 140 5.58 -19.22 -1.41
N ILE A 141 6.72 -18.72 -1.89
CA ILE A 141 7.30 -19.11 -3.19
C ILE A 141 8.22 -20.33 -3.04
N GLY A 142 8.84 -20.51 -1.87
CA GLY A 142 9.70 -21.65 -1.55
C GLY A 142 8.96 -22.90 -1.07
N LYS A 143 7.62 -22.88 -1.07
CA LYS A 143 6.74 -24.05 -0.87
C LYS A 143 6.13 -24.45 -2.18
#